data_AF-A0A7S2HEW7-F1
#
_entry.id   AF-A0A7S2HEW7-F1
#
_cell.length_a   1.000
_cell.length_b   1.000
_cell.length_c   1.000
_cell.angle_alpha   90.00
_cell.angle_beta   90.00
_cell.angle_gamma   90.00
#
_symmetry.space_group_name_H-M   'P 1'
#
loop_
_entity.id
_entity.type
_entity.pdbx_description
1 polymer ?
#
loop_
_entity_poly.entity_id
_entity_poly.type
_entity_poly.pdbx_seq_one_letter_code
_entity_poly.pdbx_strand_id
1 'polypeptide(L)'
;GGGGAPYMSFVAFMWRFNDILATGSILGEVTGPFTIRQCINLHKLGVAPVYLALIYCFGGDLSLSQKWGPAAAVLLACHSSYGFFWVYKDIWFPDSGWQLAQNALGFVSIFCWPLGAYYLPMFCLVSRKCPLGYFGEGDEPWILATGFWVYLIGFFF
;
A
#
# COMPACT_ATOMS: atom_id res chain seq x y z
N GLY A 1 41.68 6.82 -18.15
CA GLY A 1 41.09 5.78 -17.29
C GLY A 1 39.67 6.19 -16.97
N GLY A 2 38.69 5.43 -17.44
CA GLY A 2 37.27 5.81 -17.40
C GLY A 2 36.72 5.85 -15.97
N GLY A 3 36.14 7.00 -15.60
CA GLY A 3 35.32 7.13 -14.40
C GLY A 3 33.97 6.46 -14.64
N GLY A 4 33.85 5.20 -14.21
CA GLY A 4 32.55 4.52 -14.14
C GLY A 4 31.71 5.16 -13.03
N ALA A 5 30.51 5.63 -13.35
CA ALA A 5 29.55 6.08 -12.36
C ALA A 5 29.30 4.96 -11.33
N PRO A 6 29.26 5.25 -10.02
CA PRO A 6 29.01 4.23 -9.02
C PRO A 6 27.59 3.70 -9.22
N TYR A 7 27.47 2.42 -9.55
CA TYR A 7 26.18 1.75 -9.56
C TYR A 7 25.63 1.79 -8.14
N MET A 8 24.54 2.53 -7.94
CA MET A 8 23.82 2.52 -6.68
C MET A 8 23.26 1.10 -6.50
N SER A 9 23.60 0.42 -5.42
CA SER A 9 23.01 -0.88 -5.14
C SER A 9 21.50 -0.73 -5.00
N PHE A 10 20.72 -1.75 -5.36
CA PHE A 10 19.27 -1.73 -5.23
C PHE A 10 18.84 -1.37 -3.80
N VAL A 11 19.55 -1.89 -2.80
CA VAL A 11 19.34 -1.56 -1.38
C VAL A 11 19.59 -0.06 -1.12
N ALA A 12 20.69 0.50 -1.60
CA ALA A 12 20.97 1.93 -1.42
C ALA A 12 19.96 2.83 -2.16
N PHE A 13 19.49 2.42 -3.34
CA PHE A 13 18.41 3.09 -4.05
C PHE A 13 17.11 3.09 -3.22
N MET A 14 16.73 1.93 -2.67
CA MET A 14 15.51 1.79 -1.87
C MET A 14 15.58 2.57 -0.56
N TRP A 15 16.73 2.58 0.13
CA TRP A 15 16.96 3.43 1.30
C TRP A 15 16.80 4.91 0.96
N ARG A 16 17.42 5.36 -0.13
CA ARG A 16 17.34 6.75 -0.57
C ARG A 16 15.92 7.12 -1.01
N PHE A 17 15.22 6.21 -1.69
CA PHE A 17 13.83 6.37 -2.08
C PHE A 17 12.91 6.48 -0.84
N ASN A 18 13.12 5.62 0.16
CA ASN A 18 12.37 5.66 1.41
C ASN A 18 12.67 6.94 2.18
N ASP A 19 13.93 7.38 2.27
CA ASP A 19 14.30 8.64 2.90
C ASP A 19 13.64 9.83 2.19
N ILE A 20 13.59 9.83 0.86
CA ILE A 20 12.92 10.89 0.09
C ILE A 20 11.42 10.92 0.38
N LEU A 21 10.76 9.76 0.42
CA LEU A 21 9.34 9.65 0.71
C LEU A 21 9.00 9.99 2.17
N ALA A 22 9.84 9.55 3.11
CA ALA A 22 9.62 9.65 4.55
C ALA A 22 10.03 11.00 5.13
N THR A 23 11.16 11.54 4.68
CA THR A 23 11.70 12.81 5.18
C THR A 23 11.39 13.98 4.25
N GLY A 24 10.87 13.74 3.05
CA GLY A 24 10.49 14.81 2.13
C GLY A 24 11.62 15.81 1.84
N SER A 25 12.90 15.44 1.98
CA SER A 25 14.03 16.39 1.88
C SER A 25 14.14 17.09 0.52
N ILE A 26 13.50 16.53 -0.52
CA ILE A 26 13.35 17.13 -1.87
C ILE A 26 11.99 17.84 -2.03
N LEU A 27 11.02 17.55 -1.17
CA LEU A 27 9.63 18.01 -1.23
C LEU A 27 9.31 19.14 -0.23
N GLY A 28 10.26 19.56 0.61
CA GLY A 28 10.12 20.69 1.52
C GLY A 28 10.55 20.37 2.95
N GLU A 29 10.53 21.35 3.84
CA GLU A 29 10.96 21.18 5.22
C GLU A 29 10.07 20.18 5.99
N VAL A 30 10.69 19.36 6.85
CA VAL A 30 9.99 18.46 7.79
C VAL A 30 9.45 19.29 8.95
N THR A 31 8.34 19.98 8.72
CA THR A 31 7.63 20.72 9.75
C THR A 31 6.18 20.26 9.81
N GLY A 32 5.63 20.11 11.02
CA GLY A 32 4.22 19.79 11.24
C GLY A 32 3.95 18.56 12.10
N PRO A 33 2.66 18.25 12.35
CA PRO A 33 2.23 17.22 13.30
C PRO A 33 2.18 15.80 12.72
N PHE A 34 2.57 15.62 11.46
CA PHE A 34 2.45 14.35 10.76
C PHE A 34 3.60 13.41 11.08
N THR A 35 3.31 12.12 11.26
CA THR A 35 4.30 11.05 11.45
C THR A 35 4.03 9.90 10.51
N ILE A 36 5.07 9.16 10.11
CA ILE A 36 4.95 7.99 9.22
C ILE A 36 3.91 7.00 9.78
N ARG A 37 3.95 6.80 11.11
CA ARG A 37 2.97 6.03 11.88
C ARG A 37 1.53 6.42 11.57
N GLN A 38 1.18 7.71 11.64
CA GLN A 38 -0.19 8.17 11.39
C GLN A 38 -0.64 7.82 9.96
N CYS A 39 0.25 7.96 8.97
CA CYS A 39 -0.05 7.60 7.58
C CYS A 39 -0.33 6.11 7.43
N ILE A 40 0.56 5.27 7.97
CA ILE A 40 0.42 3.82 7.92
C ILE A 40 -0.85 3.39 8.66
N ASN A 41 -1.06 3.85 9.90
CA ASN A 41 -2.23 3.46 10.69
C ASN A 41 -3.54 3.94 10.06
N LEU A 42 -3.58 5.15 9.49
CA LEU A 42 -4.73 5.63 8.74
C LEU A 42 -5.06 4.70 7.57
N HIS A 43 -4.05 4.31 6.79
CA HIS A 43 -4.25 3.34 5.71
C HIS A 43 -4.75 1.99 6.24
N LYS A 44 -4.11 1.43 7.29
CA LYS A 44 -4.47 0.11 7.85
C LYS A 44 -5.91 0.07 8.36
N LEU A 45 -6.36 1.13 9.05
CA LEU A 45 -7.75 1.26 9.49
C LEU A 45 -8.69 1.60 8.34
N GLY A 46 -8.19 2.28 7.32
CA GLY A 46 -8.92 2.65 6.11
C GLY A 46 -9.23 1.47 5.19
N VAL A 47 -8.52 0.34 5.28
CA VAL A 47 -8.74 -0.79 4.36
C VAL A 47 -10.16 -1.31 4.39
N ALA A 48 -10.72 -1.55 5.57
CA ALA A 48 -12.09 -2.05 5.70
C ALA A 48 -13.13 -1.12 5.05
N PRO A 49 -13.23 0.17 5.41
CA PRO A 49 -14.21 1.07 4.80
C PRO A 49 -13.95 1.30 3.31
N VAL A 50 -12.69 1.38 2.87
CA VAL A 50 -12.36 1.54 1.44
C VAL A 50 -12.79 0.31 0.65
N TYR A 51 -12.52 -0.90 1.14
CA TYR A 51 -12.93 -2.13 0.46
C TYR A 51 -14.45 -2.26 0.40
N LEU A 52 -15.16 -1.95 1.48
CA LEU A 52 -16.62 -1.92 1.47
C LEU A 52 -17.16 -0.92 0.45
N ALA A 53 -16.55 0.27 0.37
CA ALA A 53 -16.91 1.26 -0.64
C ALA A 53 -16.65 0.76 -2.06
N LEU A 54 -15.52 0.08 -2.31
CA LEU A 54 -15.21 -0.51 -3.62
C LEU A 54 -16.21 -1.61 -3.99
N ILE A 55 -16.52 -2.52 -3.07
CA ILE A 55 -17.52 -3.58 -3.28
C ILE A 55 -18.87 -2.96 -3.60
N TYR A 56 -19.29 -1.93 -2.86
CA TYR A 56 -20.55 -1.25 -3.13
C TYR A 56 -20.57 -0.54 -4.49
N CYS A 57 -19.56 0.28 -4.78
CA CYS A 57 -19.51 1.11 -5.99
C CYS A 57 -19.34 0.31 -7.28
N PHE A 58 -18.64 -0.83 -7.24
CA PHE A 58 -18.31 -1.63 -8.43
C PHE A 58 -18.96 -3.00 -8.48
N GLY A 59 -19.31 -3.58 -7.33
CA GLY A 59 -20.06 -4.84 -7.19
C GLY A 59 -21.57 -4.68 -7.06
N GLY A 60 -22.07 -3.45 -6.90
CA GLY A 60 -23.51 -3.12 -6.93
C GLY A 60 -24.24 -3.28 -5.59
N ASP A 61 -24.00 -4.36 -4.85
CA ASP A 61 -24.46 -4.51 -3.47
C ASP A 61 -23.36 -5.07 -2.56
N LEU A 62 -23.54 -4.96 -1.24
CA LEU A 62 -22.63 -5.56 -0.26
C LEU A 62 -22.90 -7.06 -0.06
N SER A 63 -23.71 -7.69 -0.93
CA SER A 63 -24.01 -9.10 -0.80
C SER A 63 -22.78 -9.92 -1.20
N LEU A 64 -22.24 -10.66 -0.24
CA LEU A 64 -21.12 -11.58 -0.46
C LEU A 64 -21.55 -12.84 -1.26
N SER A 65 -22.80 -12.92 -1.72
CA SER A 65 -23.32 -13.98 -2.58
C SER A 65 -23.11 -13.73 -4.08
N GLN A 66 -22.55 -12.59 -4.48
CA GLN A 66 -22.28 -12.28 -5.88
C GLN A 66 -21.15 -13.12 -6.49
N LYS A 67 -20.98 -13.07 -7.81
CA LYS A 67 -19.96 -13.82 -8.59
C LYS A 67 -18.54 -13.75 -7.99
N TRP A 68 -18.19 -12.63 -7.36
CA TRP A 68 -16.89 -12.38 -6.74
C TRP A 68 -16.95 -12.30 -5.22
N GLY A 69 -18.14 -12.48 -4.64
CA GLY A 69 -18.45 -12.30 -3.24
C GLY A 69 -17.57 -13.13 -2.30
N PRO A 70 -17.33 -14.43 -2.56
CA PRO A 70 -16.41 -15.22 -1.73
C PRO A 70 -14.97 -14.71 -1.74
N ALA A 71 -14.43 -14.36 -2.91
CA ALA A 71 -13.06 -13.83 -3.03
C ALA A 71 -12.93 -12.45 -2.38
N ALA A 72 -13.91 -11.57 -2.58
CA ALA A 72 -13.96 -10.26 -1.95
C ALA A 72 -14.11 -10.37 -0.42
N ALA A 73 -14.92 -11.32 0.07
CA ALA A 73 -15.08 -11.60 1.50
C ALA A 73 -13.76 -12.02 2.14
N VAL A 74 -13.04 -12.95 1.51
CA VAL A 74 -11.72 -13.40 1.99
C VAL A 74 -10.74 -12.23 1.98
N LEU A 75 -10.67 -11.47 0.88
CA LEU A 75 -9.75 -10.34 0.77
C LEU A 75 -10.03 -9.26 1.83
N LEU A 76 -11.30 -8.94 2.05
CA LEU A 76 -11.77 -8.02 3.10
C LEU A 76 -11.42 -8.53 4.50
N ALA A 77 -11.73 -9.79 4.81
CA ALA A 77 -11.43 -10.36 6.11
C ALA A 77 -9.92 -10.37 6.38
N CYS A 78 -9.11 -10.83 5.42
CA CYS A 78 -7.66 -10.89 5.54
C CYS A 78 -7.05 -9.50 5.73
N HIS A 79 -7.37 -8.53 4.87
CA HIS A 79 -6.74 -7.21 4.95
C HIS A 79 -7.24 -6.39 6.14
N SER A 80 -8.51 -6.51 6.52
CA SER A 80 -9.06 -5.79 7.68
C SER A 80 -8.50 -6.33 8.99
N SER A 81 -8.43 -7.67 9.14
CA SER A 81 -7.82 -8.28 10.33
C SER A 81 -6.33 -7.97 10.41
N TYR A 82 -5.60 -8.02 9.29
CA TYR A 82 -4.21 -7.58 9.23
C TYR A 82 -4.05 -6.11 9.63
N GLY A 83 -4.90 -5.21 9.11
CA GLY A 83 -4.87 -3.80 9.47
C GLY A 83 -5.12 -3.56 10.96
N PHE A 84 -6.09 -4.28 11.54
CA PHE A 84 -6.37 -4.23 12.97
C PHE A 84 -5.19 -4.73 13.82
N PHE A 85 -4.64 -5.90 13.48
CA PHE A 85 -3.49 -6.45 14.20
C PHE A 85 -2.24 -5.59 14.05
N TRP A 86 -2.08 -4.90 12.92
CA TRP A 86 -1.00 -3.94 12.73
C TRP A 86 -1.10 -2.79 13.71
N VAL A 87 -2.29 -2.18 13.84
CA VAL A 87 -2.50 -1.07 14.77
C VAL A 87 -2.37 -1.53 16.21
N TYR A 88 -2.90 -2.71 16.53
CA TYR A 88 -2.68 -3.34 17.83
C TYR A 88 -1.17 -3.49 18.11
N LYS A 89 -0.42 -4.10 17.19
CA LYS A 89 1.05 -4.23 17.28
C LYS A 89 1.72 -2.88 17.51
N ASP A 90 1.35 -1.84 16.77
CA ASP A 90 1.95 -0.52 16.86
C ASP A 90 1.68 0.19 18.21
N ILE A 91 0.57 -0.12 18.88
CA ILE A 91 0.29 0.40 20.23
C ILE A 91 1.22 -0.25 21.27
N TRP A 92 1.45 -1.56 21.18
CA TRP A 92 2.22 -2.32 22.17
C TRP A 92 3.72 -2.37 21.89
N PHE A 93 4.09 -2.32 20.61
CA PHE A 93 5.45 -2.45 20.10
C PHE A 93 5.68 -1.37 19.03
N PRO A 94 5.72 -0.08 19.42
CA PRO A 94 5.89 1.01 18.48
C PRO A 94 7.28 0.96 17.84
N ASP A 95 7.30 1.14 16.52
CA ASP A 95 8.55 1.27 15.77
C ASP A 95 9.07 2.71 15.87
N SER A 96 10.31 2.90 16.32
CA SER A 96 10.92 4.23 16.46
C SER A 96 11.09 4.96 15.13
N GLY A 97 11.34 4.22 14.04
CA GLY A 97 11.45 4.77 12.69
C GLY A 97 10.13 5.32 12.18
N TRP A 98 8.99 4.81 12.65
CA TRP A 98 7.67 5.32 12.25
C TRP A 98 7.22 6.53 13.08
N GLN A 99 7.86 6.82 14.21
CA GLN A 99 7.60 8.02 14.99
C GLN A 99 8.24 9.27 14.39
N LEU A 100 9.06 9.12 13.35
CA LEU A 100 9.69 10.25 12.68
C LEU A 100 8.65 11.20 12.10
N ALA A 101 8.88 12.49 12.31
CA ALA A 101 8.07 13.54 11.72
C ALA A 101 8.20 13.51 10.20
N GLN A 102 7.11 13.83 9.52
CA GLN A 102 7.05 13.98 8.07
C GLN A 102 6.27 15.24 7.72
N ASN A 103 6.54 15.80 6.54
CA ASN A 103 5.72 16.87 6.00
C ASN A 103 4.44 16.31 5.34
N ALA A 104 3.48 17.19 5.03
CA ALA A 104 2.21 16.77 4.42
C ALA A 104 2.38 16.09 3.05
N LEU A 105 3.39 16.51 2.27
CA LEU A 105 3.66 15.91 0.96
C LEU A 105 4.20 14.49 1.10
N GLY A 106 5.14 14.24 1.99
CA GLY A 106 5.63 12.90 2.32
C GLY A 106 4.50 12.00 2.82
N PHE A 107 3.61 12.53 3.67
CA PHE A 107 2.41 11.81 4.12
C PHE A 107 1.56 11.34 2.94
N VAL A 108 1.21 12.25 2.03
CA VAL A 108 0.40 11.96 0.84
C VAL A 108 1.14 11.01 -0.11
N SER A 109 2.44 11.22 -0.32
CA SER A 109 3.26 10.36 -1.16
C SER A 109 3.23 8.92 -0.66
N ILE A 110 3.54 8.67 0.61
CA ILE A 110 3.50 7.33 1.23
C ILE A 110 2.08 6.73 1.17
N PHE A 111 1.06 7.55 1.45
CA PHE A 111 -0.33 7.10 1.44
C PHE A 111 -0.76 6.63 0.05
N CYS A 112 -0.41 7.38 -1.00
CA CYS A 112 -0.71 7.01 -2.38
C CYS A 112 0.19 5.86 -2.88
N TRP A 113 1.48 5.89 -2.52
CA TRP A 113 2.47 4.89 -2.87
C TRP A 113 3.57 4.79 -1.79
N PRO A 114 3.78 3.63 -1.17
CA PRO A 114 3.29 2.32 -1.60
C PRO A 114 1.93 1.91 -1.03
N LEU A 115 1.39 2.62 -0.02
CA LEU A 115 0.23 2.12 0.73
C LEU A 115 -1.03 1.99 -0.15
N GLY A 116 -1.33 2.98 -0.98
CA GLY A 116 -2.49 2.95 -1.86
C GLY A 116 -2.52 1.78 -2.84
N ALA A 117 -1.36 1.20 -3.18
CA ALA A 117 -1.29 0.00 -4.02
C ALA A 117 -1.99 -1.21 -3.39
N TYR A 118 -2.13 -1.26 -2.06
CA TYR A 118 -2.86 -2.33 -1.36
C TYR A 118 -4.38 -2.25 -1.57
N TYR A 119 -4.90 -1.16 -2.15
CA TYR A 119 -6.29 -1.10 -2.58
C TYR A 119 -6.56 -1.73 -3.95
N LEU A 120 -5.50 -1.90 -4.76
CA LEU A 120 -5.62 -2.40 -6.13
C LEU A 120 -6.20 -3.81 -6.23
N PRO A 121 -5.84 -4.80 -5.37
CA PRO A 121 -6.40 -6.15 -5.50
C PRO A 121 -7.93 -6.18 -5.40
N MET A 122 -8.51 -5.43 -4.47
CA MET A 122 -9.96 -5.34 -4.33
C MET A 122 -10.57 -4.63 -5.53
N PHE A 123 -10.03 -3.46 -5.91
CA PHE A 123 -10.50 -2.70 -7.07
C PHE A 123 -10.49 -3.55 -8.35
N CYS A 124 -9.39 -4.24 -8.62
CA CYS A 124 -9.23 -5.18 -9.73
C CYS A 124 -10.29 -6.28 -9.73
N LEU A 125 -10.51 -6.90 -8.57
CA LEU A 125 -11.47 -7.98 -8.42
C LEU A 125 -12.90 -7.53 -8.73
N VAL A 126 -13.35 -6.40 -8.16
CA VAL A 126 -14.76 -5.98 -8.26
C VAL A 126 -15.07 -5.16 -9.51
N SER A 127 -14.09 -4.39 -10.02
CA SER A 127 -14.29 -3.56 -11.22
C SER A 127 -13.88 -4.26 -12.53
N ARG A 128 -13.14 -5.38 -12.42
CA ARG A 128 -12.43 -6.06 -13.53
C ARG A 128 -11.36 -5.21 -14.21
N LYS A 129 -11.15 -3.97 -13.79
CA LYS A 129 -10.13 -3.07 -14.33
C LYS A 129 -8.93 -3.09 -13.41
N CYS A 130 -7.75 -3.28 -13.99
CA CYS A 130 -6.49 -3.11 -13.30
C CYS A 130 -5.67 -2.01 -14.00
N PRO A 131 -4.66 -1.45 -13.30
CA PRO A 131 -3.60 -0.76 -14.02
C PRO A 131 -3.13 -1.68 -15.16
N LEU A 132 -3.03 -1.17 -16.38
CA LEU A 132 -2.49 -1.88 -17.55
C LEU A 132 -3.23 -3.15 -18.06
N GLY A 133 -4.46 -3.45 -17.62
CA GLY A 133 -5.21 -4.61 -18.16
C GLY A 133 -6.55 -4.90 -17.49
N TYR A 134 -7.10 -6.09 -17.76
CA TYR A 134 -8.38 -6.55 -17.22
C TYR A 134 -8.25 -7.83 -16.39
N PHE A 135 -8.85 -7.85 -15.21
CA PHE A 135 -8.85 -9.00 -14.32
C PHE A 135 -9.96 -9.99 -14.69
N GLY A 136 -9.61 -11.27 -14.86
CA GLY A 136 -10.53 -12.33 -15.27
C GLY A 136 -10.78 -12.39 -16.78
N GLU A 137 -9.85 -11.92 -17.61
CA GLU A 137 -9.88 -11.92 -19.10
C GLU A 137 -8.59 -12.42 -19.76
N GLY A 138 -7.63 -12.96 -19.00
CA GLY A 138 -6.36 -13.49 -19.51
C GLY A 138 -5.12 -12.64 -19.22
N ASP A 139 -5.27 -11.42 -18.70
CA ASP A 139 -4.17 -10.54 -18.31
C ASP A 139 -3.63 -10.82 -16.89
N GLU A 140 -4.18 -11.81 -16.18
CA GLU A 140 -3.86 -12.08 -14.77
C GLU A 140 -2.39 -12.44 -14.50
N PRO A 141 -1.67 -13.19 -15.36
CA PRO A 141 -0.33 -13.66 -15.01
C PRO A 141 0.65 -12.55 -14.64
N TRP A 142 0.64 -11.44 -15.39
CA TRP A 142 1.55 -10.32 -15.13
C TRP A 142 1.07 -9.45 -13.95
N ILE A 143 -0.25 -9.31 -13.75
CA ILE A 143 -0.85 -8.61 -12.60
C ILE A 143 -0.49 -9.36 -11.31
N LEU A 144 -0.67 -10.68 -11.30
CA LEU A 144 -0.34 -11.55 -10.18
C LEU A 144 1.17 -11.59 -9.93
N ALA A 145 1.99 -11.67 -10.98
CA ALA A 145 3.44 -11.61 -10.84
C ALA A 145 3.88 -10.27 -10.22
N THR A 146 3.34 -9.14 -10.69
CA THR A 146 3.65 -7.81 -10.14
C THR A 146 3.20 -7.68 -8.69
N GLY A 147 1.97 -8.11 -8.37
CA GLY A 147 1.46 -8.12 -7.00
C GLY A 147 2.28 -9.01 -6.07
N PHE A 148 2.71 -10.17 -6.54
CA PHE A 148 3.59 -11.09 -5.81
C PHE A 148 4.98 -10.48 -5.60
N TRP A 149 5.57 -9.83 -6.60
CA TRP A 149 6.86 -9.13 -6.45
C TRP A 149 6.78 -7.99 -5.43
N VAL A 150 5.71 -7.17 -5.47
CA VAL A 150 5.49 -6.11 -4.49
C VAL A 150 5.30 -6.69 -3.08
N TYR A 151 4.56 -7.80 -2.96
CA TYR A 151 4.38 -8.50 -1.69
C TYR A 151 5.71 -9.06 -1.15
N LEU A 152 6.52 -9.71 -1.99
CA LEU A 152 7.83 -10.23 -1.59
C LEU A 152 8.75 -9.10 -1.13
N ILE A 153 8.81 -7.99 -1.87
CA ILE A 153 9.57 -6.81 -1.46
C ILE A 153 9.07 -6.36 -0.08
N GLY A 154 7.76 -6.16 0.09
CA GLY A 154 7.19 -5.73 1.36
C GLY A 154 7.29 -6.73 2.52
N PHE A 155 7.62 -8.01 2.28
CA PHE A 155 7.84 -9.01 3.34
C PHE A 155 9.29 -8.97 3.88
N PHE A 156 10.25 -8.59 3.04
CA PHE A 156 11.67 -8.51 3.43
C PHE A 156 12.08 -7.14 3.99
N PHE A 157 11.12 -6.23 4.19
CA PHE A 157 11.28 -4.91 4.79
C PHE A 157 10.26 -4.70 5.91
#